data_AF-A0AAV0XWG4-F1
#
_entry.id   AF-A0AAV0XWG4-F1
#
_cell.length_a   1.000
_cell.length_b   1.000
_cell.length_c   1.000
_cell.angle_alpha   90.00
_cell.angle_beta   90.00
_cell.angle_gamma   90.00
#
_symmetry.space_group_name_H-M   'P 1'
#
loop_
_entity.id
_entity.type
_entity.pdbx_description
1 polymer ?
#
loop_
_entity_poly.entity_id
_entity_poly.type
_entity_poly.pdbx_seq_one_letter_code
_entity_poly.pdbx_strand_id
1 'polypeptide(L)'
;MEKTVIKCPNCVATFTLKNNMYAHRRTIHQFEHLRKEPYISKCHICDLKFSNEKCSFHYMKKFHNSSISKKQTRIKYPYESYD
;
A
#
# COMPACT_ATOMS: atom_id res chain seq x y z
N MET A 1 4.82 -23.79 -18.25
CA MET A 1 4.87 -22.82 -17.13
C MET A 1 4.52 -23.57 -15.86
N GLU A 2 5.50 -23.85 -15.01
CA GLU A 2 5.25 -24.51 -13.73
C GLU A 2 4.47 -23.55 -12.82
N LYS A 3 3.26 -23.95 -12.45
CA LYS A 3 2.36 -23.13 -11.62
C LYS A 3 2.89 -23.18 -10.20
N THR A 4 3.66 -22.16 -9.80
CA THR A 4 4.17 -22.04 -8.43
C THR A 4 3.01 -21.88 -7.46
N VAL A 5 2.76 -22.92 -6.66
CA VAL A 5 1.69 -22.93 -5.67
C VAL A 5 2.20 -22.30 -4.38
N ILE A 6 1.44 -21.35 -3.85
CA ILE A 6 1.74 -20.63 -2.61
C ILE A 6 0.98 -21.33 -1.49
N LYS A 7 1.71 -21.93 -0.55
CA LYS A 7 1.12 -22.63 0.61
C LYS A 7 0.84 -21.65 1.75
N CYS A 8 -0.26 -21.86 2.47
CA CYS A 8 -0.47 -21.19 3.75
C CYS A 8 0.54 -21.74 4.79
N PRO A 9 1.16 -20.90 5.63
CA PRO A 9 2.04 -21.39 6.71
C PRO A 9 1.28 -21.95 7.92
N ASN A 10 -0.02 -21.66 8.04
CA ASN A 10 -0.84 -22.06 9.19
C ASN A 10 -1.78 -23.23 8.89
N CYS A 11 -1.88 -23.68 7.64
CA CYS A 11 -2.71 -24.81 7.24
C CYS A 11 -2.27 -25.40 5.88
N VAL A 12 -2.95 -26.46 5.45
CA VAL A 12 -2.66 -27.16 4.19
C VAL A 12 -3.22 -26.47 2.93
N ALA A 13 -3.89 -25.32 3.06
CA ALA A 13 -4.47 -24.60 1.94
C ALA A 13 -3.38 -24.10 0.98
N THR A 14 -3.66 -24.20 -0.33
CA THR A 14 -2.76 -23.76 -1.40
C THR A 14 -3.44 -22.79 -2.33
N PHE A 15 -2.67 -21.84 -2.85
CA PHE A 15 -3.18 -20.72 -3.64
C PHE A 15 -2.30 -20.49 -4.86
N THR A 16 -2.92 -20.04 -5.95
CA THR A 16 -2.21 -19.65 -7.18
C THR A 16 -1.75 -18.19 -7.13
N LEU A 17 -2.31 -17.38 -6.24
CA LEU A 17 -2.02 -15.95 -6.08
C LEU A 17 -1.71 -15.61 -4.63
N LYS A 18 -0.70 -14.76 -4.44
CA LYS A 18 -0.26 -14.32 -3.11
C LYS A 18 -1.35 -13.56 -2.36
N ASN A 19 -2.12 -12.72 -3.08
CA ASN A 19 -3.22 -11.96 -2.50
C ASN A 19 -4.32 -12.88 -1.92
N ASN A 20 -4.61 -13.99 -2.60
CA ASN A 20 -5.62 -14.95 -2.13
C ASN A 20 -5.16 -15.67 -0.86
N MET A 21 -3.88 -16.06 -0.79
CA MET A 21 -3.31 -16.65 0.42
C MET A 21 -3.35 -15.68 1.62
N TYR A 22 -3.04 -14.39 1.40
CA TYR A 22 -3.14 -13.38 2.47
C TYR A 22 -4.58 -13.14 2.93
N ALA A 23 -5.53 -13.06 2.00
CA ALA A 23 -6.95 -12.92 2.32
C ALA A 23 -7.44 -14.11 3.17
N HIS A 24 -7.07 -15.34 2.77
CA HIS A 24 -7.33 -16.54 3.56
C HIS A 24 -6.73 -16.47 4.96
N ARG A 25 -5.47 -16.03 5.11
CA ARG A 25 -4.86 -15.89 6.45
C ARG A 25 -5.60 -14.86 7.30
N ARG A 26 -6.07 -13.75 6.71
CA ARG A 26 -6.88 -12.76 7.44
C ARG A 26 -8.19 -13.37 7.96
N THR A 27 -8.92 -14.09 7.11
CA THR A 27 -10.28 -14.55 7.46
C THR A 27 -10.30 -15.84 8.26
N ILE A 28 -9.41 -16.79 7.95
CA ILE A 28 -9.41 -18.13 8.55
C ILE A 28 -8.46 -18.20 9.74
N HIS A 29 -7.34 -17.48 9.69
CA HIS A 29 -6.31 -17.51 10.73
C HIS A 29 -6.26 -16.24 11.57
N GLN A 30 -7.24 -15.33 11.41
CA GLN A 30 -7.29 -14.03 12.09
C GLN A 30 -5.95 -13.30 12.04
N PHE A 31 -5.24 -13.46 10.91
CA PHE A 31 -3.96 -12.84 10.70
C PHE A 31 -4.21 -11.35 10.50
N GLU A 32 -4.09 -10.60 11.59
CA GLU A 32 -4.01 -9.16 11.57
C GLU A 32 -2.79 -8.80 10.72
N HIS A 33 -3.06 -8.39 9.50
CA HIS A 33 -2.09 -7.58 8.81
C HIS A 33 -1.86 -6.38 9.71
N LEU A 34 -0.62 -6.19 10.17
CA LEU A 34 -0.04 -4.86 10.23
C LEU A 34 -0.47 -4.19 8.92
N ARG A 35 -1.53 -3.37 8.98
CA ARG A 35 -1.99 -2.61 7.82
C ARG A 35 -0.70 -1.94 7.35
N LYS A 36 -0.27 -2.23 6.12
CA LYS A 36 0.77 -1.39 5.52
C LYS A 36 0.19 -0.01 5.63
N GLU A 37 0.82 0.83 6.46
CA GLU A 37 0.31 2.16 6.75
C GLU A 37 -0.09 2.80 5.43
N PRO A 38 -1.29 3.38 5.33
CA PRO A 38 -1.69 4.03 4.10
C PRO A 38 -0.61 5.05 3.76
N TYR A 39 0.06 4.85 2.62
CA TYR A 39 1.11 5.75 2.15
C TYR A 39 0.44 7.05 1.74
N ILE A 40 0.28 7.95 2.69
CA ILE A 40 -0.22 9.29 2.42
C ILE A 40 0.96 10.11 1.92
N SER A 41 0.90 10.51 0.67
CA SER A 41 1.86 11.44 0.08
C SER A 41 1.33 12.85 0.24
N LYS A 42 2.12 13.74 0.82
CA LYS A 42 1.81 15.17 0.93
C LYS A 42 2.57 15.92 -0.16
N CYS A 43 1.93 16.89 -0.80
CA CYS A 43 2.65 17.82 -1.64
C CYS A 43 3.62 18.65 -0.77
N HIS A 44 4.81 18.98 -1.29
CA HIS A 44 5.78 19.83 -0.57
C HIS A 44 5.63 21.31 -0.92
N ILE A 45 4.87 21.63 -1.98
CA ILE A 45 4.58 22.98 -2.45
C ILE A 45 3.26 23.48 -1.86
N CYS A 46 2.31 22.57 -1.58
CA CYS A 46 1.04 22.86 -0.95
C CYS A 46 0.70 21.77 0.07
N ASP A 47 -0.22 22.03 1.00
CA ASP A 47 -0.55 21.08 2.06
C ASP A 47 -1.51 19.95 1.64
N LEU A 48 -1.73 19.75 0.33
CA LEU A 48 -2.65 18.73 -0.17
C LEU A 48 -2.11 17.32 0.09
N LYS A 49 -2.99 16.44 0.61
CA LYS A 49 -2.70 15.05 0.94
C LYS A 49 -3.31 14.12 -0.11
N PHE A 50 -2.58 13.09 -0.51
CA PHE A 50 -3.01 12.08 -1.46
C PHE A 50 -2.86 10.69 -0.88
N SER A 51 -3.90 9.87 -1.01
CA SER A 51 -3.92 8.47 -0.60
C SER A 51 -3.12 7.54 -1.53
N ASN A 52 -2.63 8.07 -2.66
CA ASN A 52 -1.86 7.32 -3.66
C ASN A 52 -0.84 8.23 -4.35
N GLU A 53 0.38 7.70 -4.52
CA GLU A 53 1.50 8.38 -5.18
C GLU A 53 1.15 8.83 -6.60
N LYS A 54 0.39 8.03 -7.36
CA LYS A 54 -0.03 8.37 -8.73
C LYS A 54 -0.83 9.67 -8.78
N CYS A 55 -1.73 9.87 -7.81
CA CYS A 55 -2.55 11.06 -7.72
C CYS A 55 -1.68 12.28 -7.39
N SER A 56 -0.74 12.14 -6.45
CA SER A 56 0.22 13.21 -6.13
C SER A 56 1.04 13.61 -7.35
N PHE A 57 1.59 12.65 -8.11
CA PHE A 57 2.43 12.92 -9.27
C PHE A 57 1.66 13.64 -10.38
N HIS A 58 0.43 13.19 -10.68
CA HIS A 58 -0.42 13.86 -11.65
C HIS A 58 -0.73 15.30 -11.23
N TYR A 59 -1.06 15.51 -9.95
CA TYR A 59 -1.30 16.84 -9.41
C TYR A 59 -0.07 17.75 -9.53
N MET A 60 1.12 17.27 -9.15
CA MET A 60 2.37 18.04 -9.25
C MET A 60 2.68 18.46 -10.68
N LYS A 61 2.49 17.55 -11.64
CA LYS A 61 2.69 17.86 -13.05
C LYS A 61 1.68 18.90 -13.55
N LYS A 62 0.42 18.80 -13.13
CA LYS A 62 -0.67 19.65 -13.62
C LYS A 62 -0.69 21.04 -12.99
N PHE A 63 -0.46 21.13 -11.68
CA PHE A 63 -0.66 22.37 -10.91
C PHE A 63 0.63 23.07 -10.51
N HIS A 64 1.76 22.35 -10.51
CA HIS A 64 3.05 22.91 -10.13
C HIS A 64 4.11 22.77 -11.22
N ASN A 65 3.75 22.21 -12.39
CA ASN A 65 4.67 21.89 -13.49
C ASN A 65 5.95 21.18 -13.00
N SER A 66 5.82 20.40 -11.92
CA SER A 66 6.94 19.88 -11.15
C SER A 66 7.10 18.39 -11.39
N SER A 67 8.32 18.00 -11.76
CA SER A 67 8.72 16.62 -12.04
C SER A 67 9.21 15.95 -10.76
N ILE A 68 8.34 15.76 -9.76
CA ILE A 68 8.79 15.12 -8.51
C ILE A 68 9.23 13.67 -8.78
N SER A 69 10.46 13.34 -8.38
CA SER A 69 10.97 11.97 -8.34
C SER A 69 10.28 11.16 -7.24
N LYS A 70 10.02 9.87 -7.49
CA LYS A 70 9.37 8.88 -6.60
C LYS A 70 9.93 8.81 -5.16
N LYS A 71 11.11 9.39 -4.92
CA LYS A 71 11.77 9.45 -3.61
C LYS A 71 11.34 10.65 -2.75
N GLN A 72 10.79 11.70 -3.34
CA GLN A 72 10.54 12.99 -2.66
C GLN A 72 9.13 13.13 -2.08
N THR A 73 8.20 12.22 -2.41
CA THR A 73 6.81 12.23 -1.92
C THR A 73 6.58 11.34 -0.69
N ARG A 74 7.59 10.57 -0.25
CA ARG A 74 7.46 9.60 0.85
C ARG A 74 7.70 10.26 2.20
N ILE A 75 6.73 11.04 2.67
CA ILE A 75 6.61 11.31 4.11
C ILE A 75 5.79 10.16 4.70
N LYS A 76 6.43 9.26 5.45
CA LYS A 76 5.71 8.27 6.27
C LYS A 76 5.11 9.03 7.44
N TYR A 77 3.79 9.19 7.45
CA TYR A 77 3.08 9.74 8.60
C TYR A 77 2.48 8.56 9.36
N PRO A 78 2.81 8.36 10.65
CA PRO A 78 2.09 7.40 11.48
C PRO A 78 0.64 7.89 11.59
N TYR A 79 -0.30 7.03 11.25
CA TYR A 79 -1.73 7.35 11.42
C TYR A 79 -2.03 7.36 12.91
N GLU A 80 -2.27 8.54 13.50
CA GLU A 80 -2.81 8.62 14.85
C GLU A 80 -4.22 8.04 14.84
N SER A 81 -4.36 6.89 15.52
CA SER A 81 -5.64 6.31 15.88
C SER A 81 -6.35 7.28 16.82
N TYR A 82 -7.47 7.86 16.36
CA TYR A 82 -8.41 8.46 17.29
C TYR A 82 -9.20 7.31 17.94
N ASP A 83 -9.23 7.35 19.27
CA ASP A 83 -9.85 6.41 20.22
C ASP A 83 -11.32 6.11 19.90
#